data_AF-B4DFE4-F1
#
_entry.id   AF-B4DFE4-F1
#
_cell.length_a   1.000
_cell.length_b   1.000
_cell.length_c   1.000
_cell.angle_alpha   90.00
_cell.angle_beta   90.00
_cell.angle_gamma   90.00
#
_symmetry.space_group_name_H-M   'P 1'
#
loop_
_entity.id
_entity.type
_entity.pdbx_description
1 polymer ?
#
loop_
_entity_poly.entity_id
_entity_poly.type
_entity_poly.pdbx_seq_one_letter_code
_entity_poly.pdbx_strand_id
1 'polypeptide(L)'
;MAPPSTREPRVLSATSATKSDGEMVLPGFPDADSFVKFALGSVVAVTKASGGLPQFGDEYDFYRSFPGFQAFCETQGDRLLQCMSRVMQYHGCRSNIKDRSKVTELEDKFDLLVDANDVILERVGILLDEASGVNKNQQPVLPAGLQVPKTVVSSWNRKAAEYGKKAKSETFRLLHAKNIIRPQLKFREKIDNSNTPFLPKIFIKPNAQKPLPQALSKERRERPQDRPEDLDVPPALADFIHQQRTQQVEQDMFAHPYQYELNHFTPADAVLQKPQPQLYRPIEETPCHFISSLDELVELNEKLLNCQEFAVDLEHHSYRSFLGLTCLMQISTRTEDFIIDTLELRSDMYILNESLTDPAIVKVFHGADSDIEWLQKDFGLYVVNMFDTHQAARLLNLGRHSLDHLLKLYCNVDSNKQYQLADWRIRPLPEEMLSYARDDTHYLLYIYDKMRLEMWERGNGQPVQLQVVWQRSRDICLKKFIKPIFTDESYLELYRKQKKHLNTQQLTAFQLLFAWRDKTARREDESYG
;
A
#
# COMPACT_ATOMS: atom_id res chain seq x y z
N MET A 1 -58.13 32.14 -45.98
CA MET A 1 -58.69 33.26 -45.20
C MET A 1 -57.94 33.31 -43.88
N ALA A 2 -57.24 34.40 -43.59
CA ALA A 2 -56.43 34.54 -42.38
C ALA A 2 -57.30 34.69 -41.12
N PRO A 3 -56.88 34.09 -40.00
CA PRO A 3 -57.07 34.72 -38.68
C PRO A 3 -55.88 34.42 -37.72
N PRO A 4 -55.90 34.86 -36.45
CA PRO A 4 -55.89 36.25 -36.00
C PRO A 4 -54.74 36.53 -35.00
N SER A 5 -54.36 37.80 -34.88
CA SER A 5 -53.55 38.37 -33.80
C SER A 5 -54.44 38.64 -32.59
N THR A 6 -54.09 38.18 -31.38
CA THR A 6 -54.60 38.75 -30.13
C THR A 6 -53.73 38.45 -28.89
N ARG A 7 -53.33 39.56 -28.24
CA ARG A 7 -53.34 39.82 -26.79
C ARG A 7 -52.38 39.07 -25.86
N GLU A 8 -51.36 39.79 -25.42
CA GLU A 8 -50.89 39.71 -24.02
C GLU A 8 -51.88 40.41 -23.07
N PRO A 9 -52.10 39.86 -21.86
CA PRO A 9 -52.46 40.66 -20.70
C PRO A 9 -51.46 40.51 -19.54
N ARG A 10 -51.16 41.67 -18.94
CA ARG A 10 -50.50 41.90 -17.64
C ARG A 10 -51.17 41.14 -16.49
N VAL A 11 -50.45 41.06 -15.36
CA VAL A 11 -50.85 41.00 -13.91
C VAL A 11 -49.89 40.00 -13.21
N LEU A 12 -49.05 40.28 -12.19
CA LEU A 12 -48.99 41.27 -11.11
C LEU A 12 -47.55 41.52 -10.62
N SER A 13 -47.32 42.73 -10.12
CA SER A 13 -46.23 43.07 -9.21
C SER A 13 -46.40 42.32 -7.88
N ALA A 14 -45.45 41.47 -7.53
CA ALA A 14 -45.27 40.98 -6.16
C ALA A 14 -44.16 41.79 -5.50
N THR A 15 -44.59 42.59 -4.54
CA THR A 15 -43.81 43.40 -3.61
C THR A 15 -42.70 42.61 -2.90
N SER A 16 -41.58 43.30 -2.75
CA SER A 16 -40.50 43.07 -1.78
C SER A 16 -40.87 42.20 -0.57
N ALA A 17 -40.28 41.02 -0.53
CA ALA A 17 -39.81 40.44 0.71
C ALA A 17 -38.35 40.05 0.47
N THR A 18 -37.45 41.02 0.65
CA THR A 18 -36.04 40.78 0.92
C THR A 18 -35.99 39.88 2.16
N LYS A 19 -35.98 38.55 1.93
CA LYS A 19 -35.48 37.63 2.93
C LYS A 19 -34.02 38.02 3.13
N SER A 20 -33.74 38.42 4.36
CA SER A 20 -32.40 38.67 4.89
C SER A 20 -31.39 37.71 4.29
N ASP A 21 -30.19 38.23 4.00
CA ASP A 21 -28.94 37.51 3.73
C ASP A 21 -28.65 36.47 4.85
N GLY A 22 -29.47 35.43 4.92
CA GLY A 22 -29.21 34.22 5.67
C GLY A 22 -28.26 33.41 4.81
N GLU A 23 -26.97 33.60 5.06
CA GLU A 23 -25.84 32.77 4.64
C GLU A 23 -26.15 31.86 3.45
N MET A 24 -26.06 32.39 2.22
CA MET A 24 -25.90 31.53 1.05
C MET A 24 -24.59 30.76 1.24
N VAL A 25 -24.69 29.49 1.64
CA VAL A 25 -23.53 28.62 1.91
C VAL A 25 -22.74 28.35 0.62
N LEU A 26 -23.39 28.44 -0.55
CA LEU A 26 -22.80 28.22 -1.88
C LEU A 26 -23.32 29.26 -2.90
N PRO A 27 -22.45 29.89 -3.72
CA PRO A 27 -22.87 30.90 -4.69
C PRO A 27 -23.87 30.35 -5.72
N GLY A 28 -25.05 30.97 -5.83
CA GLY A 28 -26.06 30.62 -6.83
C GLY A 28 -27.00 29.47 -6.44
N PHE A 29 -26.86 28.90 -5.25
CA PHE A 29 -27.70 27.80 -4.76
C PHE A 29 -28.27 28.11 -3.36
N PRO A 30 -29.55 27.83 -3.11
CA PRO A 30 -30.19 28.11 -1.81
C PRO A 30 -29.65 27.23 -0.67
N ASP A 31 -29.19 26.01 -0.97
CA ASP A 31 -28.68 25.05 0.02
C ASP A 31 -27.78 23.98 -0.65
N ALA A 32 -27.04 23.21 0.16
CA ALA A 32 -26.13 22.17 -0.34
C ALA A 32 -26.85 21.04 -1.09
N ASP A 33 -28.08 20.69 -0.71
CA ASP A 33 -28.86 19.62 -1.36
C ASP A 33 -29.28 20.03 -2.78
N SER A 34 -29.67 21.29 -2.97
CA SER A 34 -29.99 21.87 -4.28
C SER A 34 -28.77 21.92 -5.21
N PHE A 35 -27.58 22.22 -4.67
CA PHE A 35 -26.32 22.15 -5.41
C PHE A 35 -25.97 20.72 -5.79
N VAL A 36 -26.05 19.78 -4.84
CA VAL A 36 -25.73 18.36 -5.08
C VAL A 36 -26.64 17.76 -6.15
N LYS A 37 -27.95 18.01 -6.10
CA LYS A 37 -28.90 17.55 -7.13
C LYS A 37 -28.57 18.08 -8.52
N PHE A 38 -28.23 19.36 -8.63
CA PHE A 38 -27.83 19.98 -9.90
C PHE A 38 -26.49 19.42 -10.42
N ALA A 39 -25.49 19.33 -9.55
CA ALA A 39 -24.16 18.83 -9.88
C ALA A 39 -24.21 17.36 -10.30
N LEU A 40 -24.93 16.51 -9.55
CA LEU A 40 -25.11 15.10 -9.87
C LEU A 40 -25.81 14.91 -11.22
N GLY A 41 -26.89 15.66 -11.47
CA GLY A 41 -27.58 15.63 -12.77
C GLY A 41 -26.66 16.01 -13.94
N SER A 42 -25.79 17.00 -13.73
CA SER A 42 -24.82 17.44 -14.74
C SER A 42 -23.73 16.39 -14.99
N VAL A 43 -23.19 15.77 -13.92
CA VAL A 43 -22.18 14.71 -14.04
C VAL A 43 -22.75 13.49 -14.75
N VAL A 44 -23.96 13.05 -14.39
CA VAL A 44 -24.64 11.91 -15.03
C VAL A 44 -24.87 12.18 -16.52
N ALA A 45 -25.27 13.40 -16.90
CA ALA A 45 -25.45 13.77 -18.30
C ALA A 45 -24.13 13.69 -19.08
N VAL A 46 -23.01 14.15 -18.50
CA VAL A 46 -21.67 14.07 -19.10
C VAL A 46 -21.21 12.61 -19.24
N THR A 47 -21.40 11.78 -18.21
CA THR A 47 -21.05 10.35 -18.26
C THR A 47 -21.85 9.59 -19.32
N LYS A 48 -23.12 9.94 -19.49
CA LYS A 48 -23.96 9.37 -20.55
C LYS A 48 -23.48 9.80 -21.93
N ALA A 49 -23.08 11.07 -22.09
CA ALA A 49 -22.54 11.59 -23.33
C ALA A 49 -21.17 10.98 -23.68
N SER A 50 -20.30 10.73 -22.69
CA SER A 50 -19.00 10.07 -22.92
C SER A 50 -19.16 8.61 -23.36
N GLY A 51 -20.21 7.93 -22.90
CA GLY A 51 -20.54 6.58 -23.37
C GLY A 51 -20.99 6.50 -24.83
N GLY A 52 -21.33 7.64 -25.45
CA GLY A 52 -21.65 7.76 -26.88
C GLY A 52 -20.44 8.07 -27.77
N LEU A 53 -19.23 8.15 -27.21
CA LEU A 53 -18.00 8.25 -27.98
C LEU A 53 -17.63 6.87 -28.57
N PRO A 54 -16.88 6.83 -29.70
CA PRO A 54 -16.38 5.58 -30.27
C PRO A 54 -15.64 4.74 -29.23
N GLN A 55 -16.01 3.47 -29.13
CA GLN A 55 -15.41 2.54 -28.18
C GLN A 55 -13.99 2.16 -28.62
N PHE A 56 -13.14 1.85 -27.64
CA PHE A 56 -11.75 1.46 -27.88
C PHE A 56 -11.66 0.25 -28.82
N GLY A 57 -10.85 0.35 -29.89
CA GLY A 57 -10.73 -0.65 -30.95
C GLY A 57 -10.89 -0.05 -32.35
N ASP A 58 -11.30 -0.87 -33.32
CA ASP A 58 -11.35 -0.51 -34.75
C ASP A 58 -12.21 0.75 -35.04
N GLU A 59 -13.29 0.96 -34.28
CA GLU A 59 -14.17 2.12 -34.43
C GLU A 59 -13.45 3.41 -33.99
N TYR A 60 -12.82 3.41 -32.82
CA TYR A 60 -12.03 4.55 -32.36
C TYR A 60 -10.86 4.87 -33.29
N ASP A 61 -10.17 3.85 -33.82
CA ASP A 61 -9.04 4.04 -34.74
C ASP A 61 -9.50 4.64 -36.08
N PHE A 62 -10.67 4.21 -36.58
CA PHE A 62 -11.30 4.81 -37.75
C PHE A 62 -11.64 6.30 -37.53
N TYR A 63 -12.29 6.66 -36.42
CA TYR A 63 -12.62 8.06 -36.12
C TYR A 63 -11.36 8.90 -35.83
N ARG A 64 -10.34 8.29 -35.23
CA ARG A 64 -9.05 8.94 -34.99
C ARG A 64 -8.32 9.27 -36.28
N SER A 65 -8.62 8.64 -37.42
CA SER A 65 -8.03 9.03 -38.71
C SER A 65 -8.46 10.44 -39.16
N PHE A 66 -9.54 11.01 -38.61
CA PHE A 66 -10.03 12.34 -38.96
C PHE A 66 -9.39 13.43 -38.07
N PRO A 67 -8.70 14.43 -38.65
CA PRO A 67 -8.04 15.50 -37.87
C PRO A 67 -8.99 16.31 -36.99
N GLY A 68 -10.23 16.52 -37.44
CA GLY A 68 -11.25 17.25 -36.67
C GLY A 68 -11.69 16.52 -35.40
N PHE A 69 -11.75 15.18 -35.45
CA PHE A 69 -12.08 14.36 -34.28
C PHE A 69 -10.92 14.32 -33.29
N GLN A 70 -9.68 14.19 -33.78
CA GLN A 70 -8.48 14.30 -32.93
C GLN A 70 -8.44 15.64 -32.19
N ALA A 71 -8.62 16.75 -32.90
CA ALA A 71 -8.61 18.08 -32.29
C ALA A 71 -9.73 18.27 -31.26
N PHE A 72 -10.92 17.71 -31.52
CA PHE A 72 -12.03 17.72 -30.58
C PHE A 72 -11.71 16.94 -29.30
N CYS A 73 -11.24 15.69 -29.42
CA CYS A 73 -10.87 14.85 -28.29
C CYS A 73 -9.76 15.47 -27.45
N GLU A 74 -8.76 16.06 -28.10
CA GLU A 74 -7.68 16.78 -27.41
C GLU A 74 -8.20 17.99 -26.63
N THR A 75 -9.05 18.81 -27.26
CA THR A 75 -9.60 20.01 -26.62
C THR A 75 -10.50 19.66 -25.43
N GLN A 76 -11.38 18.67 -25.57
CA GLN A 76 -12.26 18.27 -24.46
C GLN A 76 -11.50 17.51 -23.37
N GLY A 77 -10.53 16.67 -23.76
CA GLY A 77 -9.63 16.00 -22.82
C GLY A 77 -8.89 17.01 -21.94
N ASP A 78 -8.27 18.03 -22.54
CA ASP A 78 -7.52 19.04 -21.79
C ASP A 78 -8.42 19.83 -20.82
N ARG A 79 -9.68 20.10 -21.20
CA ARG A 79 -10.67 20.74 -20.32
C ARG A 79 -11.04 19.87 -19.13
N LEU A 80 -11.24 18.57 -19.33
CA LEU A 80 -11.54 17.63 -18.26
C LEU A 80 -10.37 17.51 -17.29
N LEU A 81 -9.15 17.34 -17.81
CA LEU A 81 -7.93 17.26 -16.99
C LEU A 81 -7.69 18.56 -16.20
N GLN A 82 -8.05 19.72 -16.77
CA GLN A 82 -8.00 21.01 -16.08
C GLN A 82 -9.03 21.09 -14.94
N CYS A 83 -10.25 20.61 -15.14
CA CYS A 83 -11.27 20.54 -14.08
C CYS A 83 -10.81 19.63 -12.94
N MET A 84 -10.31 18.44 -13.25
CA MET A 84 -9.79 17.48 -12.27
C MET A 84 -8.62 18.08 -11.48
N SER A 85 -7.66 18.71 -12.17
CA SER A 85 -6.51 19.36 -11.53
C SER A 85 -6.93 20.50 -10.58
N ARG A 86 -7.98 21.26 -10.90
CA ARG A 86 -8.52 22.32 -10.04
C ARG A 86 -9.17 21.77 -8.78
N VAL A 87 -9.92 20.67 -8.89
CA VAL A 87 -10.52 20.00 -7.74
C VAL A 87 -9.42 19.46 -6.82
N MET A 88 -8.43 18.76 -7.36
CA MET A 88 -7.29 18.25 -6.58
C MET A 88 -6.53 19.39 -5.89
N GLN A 89 -6.28 20.51 -6.58
CA GLN A 89 -5.61 21.67 -6.00
C GLN A 89 -6.42 22.30 -4.85
N TYR A 90 -7.75 22.38 -4.98
CA TYR A 90 -8.62 22.91 -3.94
C TYR A 90 -8.53 22.10 -2.64
N HIS A 91 -8.33 20.78 -2.77
CA HIS A 91 -8.17 19.89 -1.62
C HIS A 91 -6.72 19.76 -1.13
N GLY A 92 -5.77 20.50 -1.71
CA GLY A 92 -4.36 20.47 -1.30
C GLY A 92 -3.55 19.33 -1.90
N CYS A 93 -4.11 18.59 -2.85
CA CYS A 93 -3.48 17.45 -3.52
C CYS A 93 -2.60 17.93 -4.71
N ARG A 94 -1.65 17.07 -5.15
CA ARG A 94 -0.77 17.36 -6.29
C ARG A 94 -1.60 17.58 -7.58
N SER A 95 -1.40 18.71 -8.28
CA SER A 95 -2.35 19.21 -9.29
C SER A 95 -1.90 19.08 -10.76
N ASN A 96 -1.02 18.13 -11.11
CA ASN A 96 -0.37 18.10 -12.44
C ASN A 96 -0.70 16.85 -13.27
N ILE A 97 -1.96 16.71 -13.68
CA ILE A 97 -2.42 15.66 -14.61
C ILE A 97 -2.06 15.96 -16.10
N LYS A 98 -1.53 17.15 -16.41
CA LYS A 98 -1.40 17.69 -17.77
C LYS A 98 -0.31 17.10 -18.69
N ASP A 99 0.56 16.21 -18.21
CA ASP A 99 1.66 15.72 -19.06
C ASP A 99 1.13 14.78 -20.18
N ARG A 100 1.75 14.75 -21.36
CA ARG A 100 1.26 14.00 -22.55
C ARG A 100 2.31 13.02 -23.08
N SER A 101 3.26 12.57 -22.28
CA SER A 101 4.29 11.61 -22.73
C SER A 101 3.84 10.14 -22.53
N LYS A 102 4.36 9.25 -23.38
CA LYS A 102 3.75 7.97 -23.79
C LYS A 102 3.61 6.92 -22.69
N VAL A 103 2.37 6.40 -22.53
CA VAL A 103 1.93 5.09 -21.97
C VAL A 103 2.31 4.78 -20.50
N THR A 104 3.51 5.15 -20.05
CA THR A 104 3.96 5.04 -18.65
C THR A 104 3.31 6.08 -17.73
N GLU A 105 2.85 7.22 -18.27
CA GLU A 105 2.20 8.27 -17.46
C GLU A 105 0.72 8.02 -17.11
N LEU A 106 0.02 7.10 -17.77
CA LEU A 106 -1.42 6.93 -17.49
C LEU A 106 -1.64 6.26 -16.13
N GLU A 107 -0.77 5.31 -15.78
CA GLU A 107 -0.70 4.65 -14.48
C GLU A 107 -0.31 5.68 -13.40
N ASP A 108 0.76 6.45 -13.61
CA ASP A 108 1.17 7.53 -12.69
C ASP A 108 0.08 8.60 -12.44
N LYS A 109 -0.70 8.95 -13.48
CA LYS A 109 -1.83 9.88 -13.37
C LYS A 109 -3.02 9.27 -12.64
N PHE A 110 -3.22 7.97 -12.78
CA PHE A 110 -4.25 7.24 -12.05
C PHE A 110 -3.87 7.15 -10.57
N ASP A 111 -2.61 6.85 -10.26
CA ASP A 111 -2.09 6.81 -8.89
C ASP A 111 -2.21 8.18 -8.21
N LEU A 112 -1.85 9.27 -8.91
CA LEU A 112 -2.07 10.65 -8.43
C LEU A 112 -3.54 10.96 -8.12
N LEU A 113 -4.47 10.38 -8.88
CA LEU A 113 -5.90 10.56 -8.68
C LEU A 113 -6.41 9.73 -7.50
N VAL A 114 -5.88 8.53 -7.31
CA VAL A 114 -6.13 7.68 -6.13
C VAL A 114 -5.66 8.41 -4.87
N ASP A 115 -4.40 8.86 -4.84
CA ASP A 115 -3.83 9.65 -3.73
C ASP A 115 -4.70 10.87 -3.39
N ALA A 116 -5.17 11.59 -4.41
CA ALA A 116 -5.99 12.78 -4.20
C ALA A 116 -7.38 12.44 -3.65
N ASN A 117 -7.98 11.33 -4.07
CA ASN A 117 -9.24 10.85 -3.52
C ASN A 117 -9.08 10.43 -2.06
N ASP A 118 -7.96 9.79 -1.69
CA ASP A 118 -7.69 9.37 -0.32
C ASP A 118 -7.64 10.58 0.63
N VAL A 119 -6.93 11.65 0.25
CA VAL A 119 -6.89 12.90 1.02
C VAL A 119 -8.28 13.55 1.13
N ILE A 120 -9.08 13.52 0.06
CA ILE A 120 -10.43 14.07 0.08
C ILE A 120 -11.32 13.26 1.04
N LEU A 121 -11.24 11.93 0.98
CA LEU A 121 -12.02 11.03 1.83
C LEU A 121 -11.59 11.10 3.30
N GLU A 122 -10.30 11.22 3.58
CA GLU A 122 -9.78 11.47 4.93
C GLU A 122 -10.36 12.77 5.51
N ARG A 123 -10.36 13.85 4.72
CA ARG A 123 -10.93 15.13 5.15
C ARG A 123 -12.44 15.07 5.35
N VAL A 124 -13.17 14.31 4.52
CA VAL A 124 -14.59 14.05 4.72
C VAL A 124 -14.81 13.28 6.02
N GLY A 125 -13.97 12.28 6.32
CA GLY A 125 -13.97 11.54 7.59
C GLY A 125 -13.80 12.48 8.78
N ILE A 126 -12.77 13.34 8.76
CA ILE A 126 -12.52 14.33 9.82
C ILE A 126 -13.72 15.26 10.02
N LEU A 127 -14.33 15.76 8.94
CA LEU A 127 -15.50 16.64 9.03
C LEU A 127 -16.74 15.92 9.56
N LEU A 128 -16.91 14.63 9.26
CA LEU A 128 -17.96 13.80 9.83
C LEU A 128 -17.72 13.50 11.32
N ASP A 129 -16.47 13.32 11.73
CA ASP A 129 -16.06 13.15 13.13
C ASP A 129 -16.30 14.42 13.96
N GLU A 130 -16.02 15.58 13.37
CA GLU A 130 -16.34 16.89 13.94
C GLU A 130 -17.87 17.10 14.05
N ALA A 131 -18.62 16.80 12.98
CA ALA A 131 -20.08 16.92 12.97
C ALA A 131 -20.78 15.96 13.93
N SER A 132 -20.19 14.79 14.18
CA SER A 132 -20.69 13.79 15.14
C SER A 132 -20.23 14.05 16.60
N GLY A 133 -19.34 15.03 16.82
CA GLY A 133 -18.91 15.47 18.14
C GLY A 133 -17.88 14.58 18.83
N VAL A 134 -17.16 13.75 18.06
CA VAL A 134 -16.15 12.80 18.57
C VAL A 134 -14.86 13.52 19.02
N ASN A 135 -14.58 14.71 18.48
CA ASN A 135 -13.41 15.51 18.82
C ASN A 135 -13.69 16.51 19.98
N LYS A 136 -13.87 16.00 21.20
CA LYS A 136 -13.88 16.86 22.41
C LYS A 136 -12.45 17.22 22.79
N ASN A 137 -12.08 18.48 22.56
CA ASN A 137 -10.89 19.12 23.11
C ASN A 137 -10.67 18.80 24.60
N GLN A 138 -9.75 17.89 24.90
CA GLN A 138 -9.14 17.78 26.22
C GLN A 138 -7.83 18.57 26.20
N GLN A 139 -7.85 19.75 26.80
CA GLN A 139 -6.60 20.42 27.17
C GLN A 139 -5.84 19.55 28.18
N PRO A 140 -4.52 19.37 28.02
CA PRO A 140 -3.71 18.63 28.98
C PRO A 140 -3.59 19.42 30.29
N VAL A 141 -3.99 18.80 31.39
CA VAL A 141 -3.65 19.28 32.74
C VAL A 141 -2.19 18.89 33.00
N LEU A 142 -1.31 19.89 33.11
CA LEU A 142 0.10 19.71 33.49
C LEU A 142 0.27 19.82 35.01
N PRO A 143 1.24 19.11 35.62
CA PRO A 143 1.64 19.30 37.01
C PRO A 143 2.19 20.71 37.27
N ALA A 144 1.96 21.25 38.47
CA ALA A 144 2.43 22.56 38.87
C ALA A 144 3.97 22.66 38.83
N GLY A 145 4.53 23.57 38.01
CA GLY A 145 5.93 24.01 38.14
C GLY A 145 6.73 24.34 36.88
N LEU A 146 6.31 23.96 35.67
CA LEU A 146 7.06 24.30 34.44
C LEU A 146 6.33 25.34 33.57
N GLN A 147 6.94 26.51 33.39
CA GLN A 147 6.55 27.48 32.36
C GLN A 147 7.33 27.25 31.08
N VAL A 148 6.61 27.08 29.96
CA VAL A 148 7.16 27.06 28.60
C VAL A 148 7.18 28.50 28.05
N PRO A 149 8.19 28.93 27.27
CA PRO A 149 8.20 30.26 26.66
C PRO A 149 7.01 30.46 25.72
N LYS A 150 6.36 31.63 25.83
CA LYS A 150 5.18 32.01 25.07
C LYS A 150 5.49 32.21 23.59
N THR A 151 4.98 31.33 22.73
CA THR A 151 4.72 31.69 21.32
C THR A 151 3.35 32.33 21.26
N VAL A 152 3.33 33.63 20.94
CA VAL A 152 2.11 34.41 20.74
C VAL A 152 1.51 34.02 19.39
N VAL A 153 0.34 33.40 19.40
CA VAL A 153 -0.62 33.53 18.30
C VAL A 153 -1.94 33.96 18.92
N SER A 154 -2.36 35.16 18.52
CA SER A 154 -3.55 35.86 18.96
C SER A 154 -4.84 35.10 18.66
N SER A 155 -5.67 35.04 19.70
CA SER A 155 -7.06 34.62 19.80
C SER A 155 -8.01 35.27 18.79
N TRP A 156 -9.25 34.77 18.67
CA TRP A 156 -10.47 35.45 19.18
C TRP A 156 -11.77 34.74 18.70
N ASN A 157 -12.44 34.10 19.68
CA ASN A 157 -13.91 33.97 19.93
C ASN A 157 -14.85 33.26 18.92
N ARG A 158 -15.98 32.63 19.29
CA ARG A 158 -16.73 32.12 20.50
C ARG A 158 -18.04 31.56 19.88
N LYS A 159 -18.79 30.55 20.34
CA LYS A 159 -19.48 30.34 21.63
C LYS A 159 -20.32 29.04 21.51
N ALA A 160 -20.49 28.34 22.62
CA ALA A 160 -21.28 27.12 22.75
C ALA A 160 -22.81 27.36 22.77
N ALA A 161 -23.57 26.36 22.34
CA ALA A 161 -24.96 26.13 22.73
C ALA A 161 -25.22 24.61 22.86
N GLU A 162 -25.78 24.21 24.00
CA GLU A 162 -26.18 22.84 24.35
C GLU A 162 -27.49 22.44 23.66
N TYR A 163 -27.63 21.17 23.24
CA TYR A 163 -28.89 20.42 23.29
C TYR A 163 -28.60 18.91 23.16
N GLY A 164 -29.13 18.11 24.08
CA GLY A 164 -29.00 16.65 24.07
C GLY A 164 -30.19 15.94 23.43
N LYS A 165 -29.95 14.76 22.83
CA LYS A 165 -30.65 13.47 23.12
C LYS A 165 -30.17 12.35 22.18
N LYS A 166 -29.80 11.24 22.84
CA LYS A 166 -29.70 9.83 22.43
C LYS A 166 -30.01 9.46 20.96
N ALA A 167 -29.00 8.95 20.27
CA ALA A 167 -29.10 7.83 19.35
C ALA A 167 -27.85 6.95 19.52
N LYS A 168 -28.02 5.62 19.63
CA LYS A 168 -26.91 4.66 19.67
C LYS A 168 -26.23 4.69 18.31
N SER A 169 -25.03 5.27 18.25
CA SER A 169 -24.15 5.22 17.09
C SER A 169 -22.91 4.44 17.50
N GLU A 170 -22.62 3.39 16.76
CA GLU A 170 -21.44 2.55 16.93
C GLU A 170 -20.21 3.45 16.89
N THR A 171 -19.44 3.39 17.97
CA THR A 171 -18.39 4.35 18.27
C THR A 171 -17.15 3.92 17.51
N PHE A 172 -16.85 4.59 16.40
CA PHE A 172 -15.58 4.41 15.68
C PHE A 172 -14.43 4.80 16.60
N ARG A 173 -13.55 3.84 16.90
CA ARG A 173 -12.41 4.04 17.79
C ARG A 173 -11.15 3.95 16.93
N LEU A 174 -10.65 5.09 16.47
CA LEU A 174 -9.30 5.19 15.94
C LEU A 174 -8.34 4.92 17.11
N LEU A 175 -7.79 3.71 17.15
CA LEU A 175 -6.82 3.30 18.15
C LEU A 175 -5.46 3.94 17.82
N HIS A 176 -5.30 5.22 18.13
CA HIS A 176 -3.98 5.83 18.22
C HIS A 176 -3.52 5.64 19.66
N ALA A 177 -2.71 4.62 19.92
CA ALA A 177 -2.07 4.49 21.22
C ALA A 177 -1.11 5.68 21.39
N LYS A 178 -1.53 6.67 22.19
CA LYS A 178 -0.66 7.78 22.60
C LYS A 178 0.52 7.16 23.36
N ASN A 179 1.69 7.13 22.71
CA ASN A 179 2.99 6.64 23.22
C ASN A 179 3.29 5.13 23.01
N ILE A 180 3.16 4.62 21.78
CA ILE A 180 3.79 3.34 21.43
C ILE A 180 5.32 3.50 21.49
N ILE A 181 5.98 2.74 22.36
CA ILE A 181 7.43 2.65 22.37
C ILE A 181 7.88 2.01 21.06
N ARG A 182 8.87 2.59 20.40
CA ARG A 182 9.41 2.10 19.14
C ARG A 182 9.94 0.66 19.29
N PRO A 183 9.33 -0.34 18.63
CA PRO A 183 9.78 -1.73 18.72
C PRO A 183 11.24 -1.91 18.33
N GLN A 184 11.73 -1.06 17.40
CA GLN A 184 13.11 -1.09 16.92
C GLN A 184 14.16 -0.95 18.03
N LEU A 185 13.81 -0.33 19.17
CA LEU A 185 14.69 -0.18 20.32
C LEU A 185 14.96 -1.51 21.04
N LYS A 186 14.14 -2.54 20.82
CA LYS A 186 14.26 -3.87 21.41
C LYS A 186 14.91 -4.89 20.50
N PHE A 187 15.16 -4.56 19.23
CA PHE A 187 15.74 -5.50 18.28
C PHE A 187 17.17 -5.88 18.68
N ARG A 188 17.49 -7.18 18.60
CA ARG A 188 18.84 -7.71 18.89
C ARG A 188 19.88 -7.11 17.93
N GLU A 189 19.50 -6.99 16.66
CA GLU A 189 20.29 -6.35 15.61
C GLU A 189 19.76 -4.94 15.32
N LYS A 190 20.66 -3.95 15.31
CA LYS A 190 20.30 -2.59 14.90
C LYS A 190 19.96 -2.56 13.41
N ILE A 191 18.96 -1.75 13.05
CA ILE A 191 18.58 -1.54 11.66
C ILE A 191 19.67 -0.71 10.97
N ASP A 192 20.16 -1.20 9.83
CA ASP A 192 21.09 -0.46 8.99
C ASP A 192 20.35 0.40 7.96
N ASN A 193 20.21 1.69 8.28
CA ASN A 193 19.66 2.71 7.38
C ASN A 193 20.75 3.50 6.63
N SER A 194 22.01 3.07 6.69
CA SER A 194 23.11 3.77 6.01
C SER A 194 22.90 3.76 4.49
N ASN A 195 23.67 4.59 3.78
CA ASN A 195 23.59 4.70 2.32
C ASN A 195 24.31 3.55 1.58
N THR A 196 24.69 2.48 2.29
CA THR A 196 25.31 1.30 1.68
C THR A 196 24.24 0.41 1.02
N PRO A 197 24.59 -0.28 -0.08
CA PRO A 197 23.70 -1.26 -0.69
C PRO A 197 23.25 -2.33 0.30
N PHE A 198 22.00 -2.79 0.14
CA PHE A 198 21.46 -3.85 0.98
C PHE A 198 22.24 -5.16 0.79
N LEU A 199 22.68 -5.74 1.90
CA LEU A 199 23.25 -7.09 1.95
C LEU A 199 22.17 -8.08 2.40
N PRO A 200 21.91 -9.17 1.65
CA PRO A 200 20.96 -10.20 2.06
C PRO A 200 21.23 -10.68 3.48
N LYS A 201 20.17 -10.81 4.30
CA LYS A 201 20.24 -11.24 5.70
C LYS A 201 20.32 -12.75 5.90
N ILE A 202 20.13 -13.56 4.86
CA ILE A 202 20.24 -15.01 4.95
C ILE A 202 21.66 -15.45 5.31
N PHE A 203 21.78 -16.44 6.19
CA PHE A 203 23.07 -17.05 6.56
C PHE A 203 23.05 -18.58 6.54
N ILE A 204 21.87 -19.18 6.42
CA ILE A 204 21.61 -20.60 6.18
C ILE A 204 20.60 -20.67 5.03
N LYS A 205 20.84 -21.57 4.06
CA LYS A 205 20.00 -21.72 2.87
C LYS A 205 19.42 -23.13 2.80
N PRO A 206 18.26 -23.41 3.43
CA PRO A 206 17.57 -24.69 3.27
C PRO A 206 17.09 -24.87 1.82
N ASN A 207 16.79 -26.11 1.41
CA ASN A 207 16.30 -26.45 0.06
C ASN A 207 17.20 -25.96 -1.10
N ALA A 208 18.51 -25.81 -0.84
CA ALA A 208 19.45 -25.27 -1.81
C ALA A 208 19.83 -26.29 -2.89
N GLN A 209 19.72 -25.88 -4.15
CA GLN A 209 20.36 -26.56 -5.28
C GLN A 209 21.72 -25.91 -5.61
N LYS A 210 21.82 -24.58 -5.47
CA LYS A 210 23.10 -23.84 -5.51
C LYS A 210 23.50 -23.47 -4.07
N PRO A 211 24.72 -23.81 -3.59
CA PRO A 211 25.18 -23.44 -2.25
C PRO A 211 25.11 -21.93 -1.99
N LEU A 212 24.90 -21.55 -0.73
CA LEU A 212 24.97 -20.15 -0.31
C LEU A 212 26.41 -19.62 -0.49
N PRO A 213 26.62 -18.43 -1.07
CA PRO A 213 27.94 -17.83 -1.14
C PRO A 213 28.60 -17.74 0.23
N GLN A 214 29.88 -18.13 0.32
CA GLN A 214 30.62 -18.17 1.60
C GLN A 214 30.66 -16.80 2.31
N ALA A 215 30.52 -15.70 1.55
CA ALA A 215 30.45 -14.35 2.10
C ALA A 215 29.23 -14.12 3.01
N LEU A 216 28.12 -14.85 2.81
CA LEU A 216 26.89 -14.74 3.60
C LEU A 216 26.84 -15.74 4.77
N SER A 217 27.84 -16.62 4.91
CA SER A 217 27.88 -17.60 5.99
C SER A 217 28.01 -16.97 7.39
N LYS A 218 27.40 -17.63 8.39
CA LYS A 218 27.38 -17.16 9.78
C LYS A 218 28.78 -16.88 10.35
N GLU A 219 29.74 -17.77 10.08
CA GLU A 219 31.14 -17.66 10.54
C GLU A 219 31.89 -16.41 10.04
N ARG A 220 31.44 -15.82 8.92
CA ARG A 220 32.05 -14.63 8.34
C ARG A 220 31.38 -13.34 8.81
N ARG A 221 30.11 -13.40 9.21
CA ARG A 221 29.38 -12.28 9.82
C ARG A 221 29.76 -12.03 11.26
N GLU A 222 30.03 -13.09 12.02
CA GLU A 222 30.43 -13.01 13.43
C GLU A 222 31.88 -12.55 13.62
N ARG A 223 32.69 -12.51 12.55
CA ARG A 223 33.96 -11.79 12.56
C ARG A 223 33.63 -10.31 12.37
N PRO A 224 33.75 -9.47 13.41
CA PRO A 224 33.38 -8.07 13.28
C PRO A 224 34.16 -7.44 12.12
N GLN A 225 33.46 -6.65 11.31
CA GLN A 225 34.10 -5.64 10.47
C GLN A 225 34.80 -4.55 11.32
N ASP A 226 34.75 -4.65 12.65
CA ASP A 226 35.63 -3.93 13.57
C ASP A 226 37.02 -4.59 13.62
N ARG A 227 37.73 -4.59 12.50
CA ARG A 227 39.19 -4.62 12.63
C ARG A 227 39.60 -3.22 13.11
N PRO A 228 40.44 -3.09 14.15
CA PRO A 228 40.86 -1.78 14.66
C PRO A 228 41.45 -0.86 13.58
N GLU A 229 41.97 -1.45 12.50
CA GLU A 229 42.52 -0.78 11.32
C GLU A 229 41.50 -0.12 10.37
N ASP A 230 40.20 -0.39 10.50
CA ASP A 230 39.13 0.20 9.65
C ASP A 230 38.43 1.42 10.30
N LEU A 231 38.66 1.70 11.59
CA LEU A 231 38.10 2.86 12.32
C LEU A 231 38.83 4.18 12.02
N ASP A 232 40.08 4.12 11.57
CA ASP A 232 40.93 5.28 11.26
C ASP A 232 40.98 5.62 9.75
N VAL A 233 40.14 4.98 8.93
CA VAL A 233 40.15 5.14 7.47
C VAL A 233 39.05 6.11 7.03
N PRO A 234 39.37 7.18 6.27
CA PRO A 234 38.36 8.05 5.69
C PRO A 234 37.34 7.25 4.84
N PRO A 235 36.03 7.57 4.89
CA PRO A 235 34.98 6.78 4.21
C PRO A 235 35.26 6.49 2.73
N ALA A 236 35.87 7.45 2.02
CA ALA A 236 36.24 7.31 0.61
C ALA A 236 37.34 6.26 0.35
N LEU A 237 38.21 5.98 1.33
CA LEU A 237 39.23 4.93 1.24
C LEU A 237 38.71 3.56 1.72
N ALA A 238 37.78 3.55 2.66
CA ALA A 238 37.15 2.31 3.14
C ALA A 238 36.41 1.59 2.01
N ASP A 239 35.65 2.35 1.20
CA ASP A 239 34.98 1.84 0.00
C ASP A 239 35.98 1.31 -1.05
N PHE A 240 37.10 2.00 -1.24
CA PHE A 240 38.13 1.60 -2.21
C PHE A 240 38.89 0.33 -1.78
N ILE A 241 39.23 0.20 -0.50
CA ILE A 241 39.90 -0.99 0.07
C ILE A 241 38.94 -2.19 0.12
N HIS A 242 37.65 -1.95 0.39
CA HIS A 242 36.60 -2.96 0.29
C HIS A 242 36.42 -3.43 -1.16
N GLN A 243 36.33 -2.49 -2.12
CA GLN A 243 36.20 -2.81 -3.54
C GLN A 243 37.40 -3.62 -4.06
N GLN A 244 38.64 -3.26 -3.72
CA GLN A 244 39.82 -4.04 -4.17
C GLN A 244 39.86 -5.47 -3.60
N ARG A 245 39.30 -5.72 -2.42
CA ARG A 245 39.29 -7.06 -1.78
C ARG A 245 38.20 -8.00 -2.32
N THR A 246 37.22 -7.48 -3.10
CA THR A 246 35.93 -8.17 -3.32
C THR A 246 35.58 -8.35 -4.82
N GLN A 247 36.48 -8.00 -5.74
CA GLN A 247 36.26 -7.94 -7.20
C GLN A 247 35.74 -9.23 -7.89
N GLN A 248 35.82 -10.42 -7.28
CA GLN A 248 35.16 -11.65 -7.78
C GLN A 248 34.01 -12.15 -6.90
N VAL A 249 33.83 -11.60 -5.69
CA VAL A 249 32.86 -12.05 -4.69
C VAL A 249 31.59 -11.19 -4.67
N GLU A 250 31.64 -9.94 -5.15
CA GLU A 250 30.51 -9.00 -5.11
C GLU A 250 29.29 -9.44 -5.95
N GLN A 251 29.49 -9.98 -7.16
CA GLN A 251 28.36 -10.32 -8.04
C GLN A 251 27.45 -11.40 -7.44
N ASP A 252 28.03 -12.42 -6.79
CA ASP A 252 27.26 -13.49 -6.13
C ASP A 252 26.71 -13.03 -4.76
N MET A 253 27.34 -12.06 -4.09
CA MET A 253 26.93 -11.61 -2.76
C MET A 253 25.65 -10.75 -2.77
N PHE A 254 25.45 -9.95 -3.82
CA PHE A 254 24.26 -9.11 -4.01
C PHE A 254 23.21 -9.75 -4.95
N ALA A 255 23.45 -10.99 -5.38
CA ALA A 255 22.49 -11.77 -6.14
C ALA A 255 21.33 -12.23 -5.24
N HIS A 256 20.19 -12.53 -5.85
CA HIS A 256 19.09 -13.16 -5.13
C HIS A 256 19.53 -14.57 -4.65
N PRO A 257 19.52 -14.87 -3.34
CA PRO A 257 20.05 -16.13 -2.82
C PRO A 257 19.43 -17.38 -3.44
N TYR A 258 18.14 -17.35 -3.77
CA TYR A 258 17.40 -18.43 -4.43
C TYR A 258 17.21 -18.24 -5.94
N GLN A 259 18.01 -17.39 -6.60
CA GLN A 259 17.88 -17.11 -8.04
C GLN A 259 17.92 -18.41 -8.87
N TYR A 260 18.83 -19.32 -8.53
CA TYR A 260 19.02 -20.56 -9.28
C TYR A 260 17.80 -21.47 -9.11
N GLU A 261 17.36 -21.68 -7.87
CA GLU A 261 16.20 -22.52 -7.53
C GLU A 261 14.93 -22.00 -8.21
N LEU A 262 14.69 -20.69 -8.16
CA LEU A 262 13.54 -20.07 -8.82
C LEU A 262 13.62 -20.25 -10.34
N ASN A 263 14.75 -19.94 -10.97
CA ASN A 263 14.89 -20.06 -12.43
C ASN A 263 14.68 -21.49 -12.96
N HIS A 264 14.99 -22.51 -12.15
CA HIS A 264 14.82 -23.92 -12.52
C HIS A 264 13.55 -24.54 -11.92
N PHE A 265 12.74 -23.76 -11.20
CA PHE A 265 11.49 -24.24 -10.63
C PHE A 265 10.40 -24.37 -11.69
N THR A 266 9.67 -25.49 -11.62
CA THR A 266 8.44 -25.75 -12.36
C THR A 266 7.43 -26.37 -11.38
N PRO A 267 6.15 -25.96 -11.39
CA PRO A 267 5.14 -26.55 -10.52
C PRO A 267 4.95 -28.05 -10.83
N ALA A 268 4.70 -28.84 -9.79
CA ALA A 268 4.44 -30.27 -9.94
C ALA A 268 3.12 -30.54 -10.71
N ASP A 269 3.07 -31.64 -11.46
CA ASP A 269 1.87 -31.99 -12.24
C ASP A 269 0.60 -32.12 -11.38
N ALA A 270 0.73 -32.53 -10.11
CA ALA A 270 -0.38 -32.65 -9.18
C ALA A 270 -1.15 -31.32 -8.99
N VAL A 271 -0.44 -30.18 -8.95
CA VAL A 271 -1.07 -28.85 -8.81
C VAL A 271 -1.55 -28.27 -10.15
N LEU A 272 -1.20 -28.91 -11.27
CA LEU A 272 -1.67 -28.54 -12.60
C LEU A 272 -2.93 -29.31 -13.02
N GLN A 273 -3.26 -30.41 -12.36
CA GLN A 273 -4.49 -31.17 -12.60
C GLN A 273 -5.74 -30.42 -12.12
N LYS A 274 -6.92 -30.89 -12.58
CA LYS A 274 -8.22 -30.35 -12.16
C LYS A 274 -8.32 -30.37 -10.63
N PRO A 275 -8.41 -29.21 -9.96
CA PRO A 275 -8.51 -29.17 -8.51
C PRO A 275 -9.89 -29.65 -8.06
N GLN A 276 -9.94 -30.20 -6.86
CA GLN A 276 -11.18 -30.37 -6.10
C GLN A 276 -11.19 -29.32 -4.99
N PRO A 277 -11.95 -28.21 -5.14
CA PRO A 277 -11.91 -27.15 -4.15
C PRO A 277 -12.30 -27.62 -2.76
N GLN A 278 -11.38 -27.43 -1.81
CA GLN A 278 -11.65 -27.69 -0.40
C GLN A 278 -12.19 -26.41 0.21
N LEU A 279 -13.44 -26.45 0.68
CA LEU A 279 -14.06 -25.32 1.36
C LEU A 279 -13.23 -24.92 2.58
N TYR A 280 -13.10 -23.61 2.79
CA TYR A 280 -12.55 -23.06 4.04
C TYR A 280 -13.36 -23.58 5.23
N ARG A 281 -12.71 -23.75 6.38
CA ARG A 281 -13.41 -24.10 7.61
C ARG A 281 -14.16 -22.87 8.15
N PRO A 282 -15.31 -23.02 8.82
CA PRO A 282 -15.94 -21.89 9.49
C PRO A 282 -14.96 -21.19 10.45
N ILE A 283 -14.99 -19.86 10.46
CA ILE A 283 -14.02 -19.06 11.22
C ILE A 283 -14.14 -19.29 12.72
N GLU A 284 -15.35 -19.60 13.21
CA GLU A 284 -15.64 -19.88 14.62
C GLU A 284 -15.13 -21.27 15.06
N GLU A 285 -14.96 -22.20 14.13
CA GLU A 285 -14.49 -23.56 14.39
C GLU A 285 -12.98 -23.73 14.15
N THR A 286 -12.36 -22.75 13.49
CA THR A 286 -10.96 -22.80 13.12
C THR A 286 -10.09 -22.22 14.25
N PRO A 287 -9.14 -22.98 14.81
CA PRO A 287 -8.22 -22.46 15.81
C PRO A 287 -7.38 -21.30 15.25
N CYS A 288 -7.22 -20.24 16.06
CA CYS A 288 -6.35 -19.10 15.77
C CYS A 288 -5.24 -19.04 16.84
N HIS A 289 -3.99 -19.10 16.40
CA HIS A 289 -2.82 -19.15 17.27
C HIS A 289 -2.00 -17.87 17.16
N PHE A 290 -1.71 -17.24 18.30
CA PHE A 290 -0.79 -16.09 18.34
C PHE A 290 0.61 -16.57 18.71
N ILE A 291 1.56 -16.43 17.78
CA ILE A 291 2.93 -16.96 17.89
C ILE A 291 3.87 -15.82 18.24
N SER A 292 4.52 -15.90 19.41
CA SER A 292 5.42 -14.85 19.89
C SER A 292 6.71 -15.36 20.54
N SER A 293 6.91 -16.67 20.57
CA SER A 293 8.15 -17.31 21.03
C SER A 293 8.80 -18.18 19.95
N LEU A 294 10.11 -18.42 20.10
CA LEU A 294 10.88 -19.25 19.16
C LEU A 294 10.35 -20.69 19.13
N ASP A 295 10.01 -21.26 20.28
CA ASP A 295 9.52 -22.64 20.37
C ASP A 295 8.21 -22.82 19.58
N GLU A 296 7.26 -21.89 19.76
CA GLU A 296 6.01 -21.86 18.99
C GLU A 296 6.24 -21.66 17.48
N LEU A 297 7.24 -20.87 17.09
CA LEU A 297 7.62 -20.66 15.69
C LEU A 297 8.21 -21.92 15.05
N VAL A 298 9.01 -22.68 15.81
CA VAL A 298 9.56 -23.97 15.36
C VAL A 298 8.44 -24.99 15.20
N GLU A 299 7.54 -25.12 16.16
CA GLU A 299 6.36 -26.00 16.07
C GLU A 299 5.48 -25.66 14.86
N LEU A 300 5.27 -24.36 14.60
CA LEU A 300 4.59 -23.91 13.39
C LEU A 300 5.32 -24.38 12.13
N ASN A 301 6.63 -24.14 12.03
CA ASN A 301 7.40 -24.54 10.85
C ASN A 301 7.34 -26.05 10.59
N GLU A 302 7.40 -26.87 11.64
CA GLU A 302 7.22 -28.33 11.54
C GLU A 302 5.84 -28.70 10.98
N LYS A 303 4.77 -28.02 11.41
CA LYS A 303 3.44 -28.19 10.82
C LYS A 303 3.40 -27.79 9.35
N LEU A 304 4.02 -26.66 8.99
CA LEU A 304 4.04 -26.16 7.61
C LEU A 304 4.79 -27.11 6.67
N LEU A 305 5.87 -27.74 7.12
CA LEU A 305 6.61 -28.76 6.35
C LEU A 305 5.77 -29.99 6.00
N ASN A 306 4.68 -30.25 6.72
CA ASN A 306 3.75 -31.35 6.44
C ASN A 306 2.55 -30.93 5.58
N CYS A 307 2.46 -29.65 5.21
CA CYS A 307 1.37 -29.12 4.39
C CYS A 307 1.68 -29.27 2.89
N GLN A 308 0.64 -29.44 2.07
CA GLN A 308 0.77 -29.34 0.60
C GLN A 308 0.79 -27.87 0.16
N GLU A 309 0.05 -27.02 0.88
CA GLU A 309 0.01 -25.58 0.67
C GLU A 309 -0.38 -24.84 1.95
N PHE A 310 0.02 -23.57 2.02
CA PHE A 310 -0.44 -22.63 3.04
C PHE A 310 -0.50 -21.21 2.47
N ALA A 311 -1.38 -20.39 3.04
CA ALA A 311 -1.54 -18.98 2.70
C ALA A 311 -0.65 -18.10 3.57
N VAL A 312 -0.20 -16.98 3.04
CA VAL A 312 0.65 -16.01 3.76
C VAL A 312 0.23 -14.58 3.41
N ASP A 313 0.25 -13.71 4.42
CA ASP A 313 0.12 -12.26 4.27
C ASP A 313 0.97 -11.53 5.33
N LEU A 314 1.18 -10.22 5.16
CA LEU A 314 1.99 -9.40 6.08
C LEU A 314 1.34 -8.06 6.40
N GLU A 315 1.53 -7.60 7.64
CA GLU A 315 1.23 -6.22 8.03
C GLU A 315 2.49 -5.37 8.13
N HIS A 316 2.48 -4.21 7.48
CA HIS A 316 3.65 -3.32 7.40
C HIS A 316 3.37 -1.92 7.93
N HIS A 317 4.36 -1.34 8.61
CA HIS A 317 4.32 0.04 9.10
C HIS A 317 5.50 0.84 8.54
N SER A 318 5.22 1.97 7.88
CA SER A 318 6.26 2.83 7.30
C SER A 318 6.39 4.20 7.96
N TYR A 319 5.38 4.68 8.70
CA TYR A 319 5.35 6.06 9.16
C TYR A 319 6.45 6.40 10.19
N ARG A 320 6.76 5.47 11.10
CA ARG A 320 7.76 5.65 12.18
C ARG A 320 9.00 4.76 12.02
N SER A 321 9.42 4.57 10.77
CA SER A 321 10.61 3.83 10.35
C SER A 321 11.10 4.34 9.02
N PHE A 322 12.42 4.33 8.79
CA PHE A 322 12.98 4.86 7.55
C PHE A 322 12.70 3.94 6.35
N LEU A 323 12.99 2.64 6.50
CA LEU A 323 12.74 1.62 5.46
C LEU A 323 11.39 0.92 5.65
N GLY A 324 10.62 1.33 6.66
CA GLY A 324 9.46 0.59 7.15
C GLY A 324 9.84 -0.66 7.95
N LEU A 325 8.85 -1.28 8.58
CA LEU A 325 8.99 -2.53 9.31
C LEU A 325 7.74 -3.40 9.17
N THR A 326 7.94 -4.69 8.94
CA THR A 326 6.90 -5.70 9.05
C THR A 326 6.58 -5.93 10.52
N CYS A 327 5.30 -5.84 10.86
CA CYS A 327 4.77 -5.87 12.23
C CYS A 327 4.01 -7.16 12.55
N LEU A 328 3.52 -7.85 11.53
CA LEU A 328 2.77 -9.10 11.66
C LEU A 328 3.01 -9.96 10.42
N MET A 329 2.89 -11.27 10.59
CA MET A 329 2.78 -12.22 9.48
C MET A 329 1.62 -13.15 9.79
N GLN A 330 0.77 -13.36 8.81
CA GLN A 330 -0.38 -14.23 8.91
C GLN A 330 -0.12 -15.47 8.07
N ILE A 331 -0.42 -16.63 8.62
CA ILE A 331 -0.33 -17.91 7.92
C ILE A 331 -1.60 -18.70 8.15
N SER A 332 -2.24 -19.16 7.09
CA SER A 332 -3.37 -20.10 7.18
C SER A 332 -3.04 -21.41 6.51
N THR A 333 -3.26 -22.49 7.25
CA THR A 333 -3.30 -23.84 6.68
C THR A 333 -4.74 -24.16 6.28
N ARG A 334 -5.00 -25.38 5.79
CA ARG A 334 -6.37 -25.85 5.55
C ARG A 334 -7.20 -26.00 6.84
N THR A 335 -6.57 -25.93 8.02
CA THR A 335 -7.20 -26.36 9.29
C THR A 335 -7.07 -25.39 10.45
N GLU A 336 -6.07 -24.52 10.43
CA GLU A 336 -5.64 -23.63 11.54
C GLU A 336 -5.11 -22.31 10.95
N ASP A 337 -5.30 -21.22 11.68
CA ASP A 337 -4.77 -19.88 11.37
C ASP A 337 -3.73 -19.45 12.40
N PHE A 338 -2.70 -18.75 11.96
CA PHE A 338 -1.56 -18.33 12.76
C PHE A 338 -1.28 -16.85 12.55
N ILE A 339 -1.13 -16.13 13.65
CA ILE A 339 -0.76 -14.71 13.69
C ILE A 339 0.59 -14.61 14.40
N ILE A 340 1.63 -14.26 13.65
CA ILE A 340 3.02 -14.27 14.11
C ILE A 340 3.47 -12.85 14.44
N ASP A 341 3.92 -12.61 15.67
CA ASP A 341 4.50 -11.34 16.08
C ASP A 341 5.93 -11.20 15.57
N THR A 342 6.05 -10.64 14.37
CA THR A 342 7.33 -10.47 13.69
C THR A 342 8.21 -9.36 14.30
N LEU A 343 7.67 -8.55 15.23
CA LEU A 343 8.45 -7.59 15.99
C LEU A 343 9.26 -8.29 17.09
N GLU A 344 8.63 -9.22 17.80
CA GLU A 344 9.28 -10.03 18.84
C GLU A 344 10.22 -11.08 18.22
N LEU A 345 9.75 -11.75 17.17
CA LEU A 345 10.46 -12.87 16.53
C LEU A 345 11.43 -12.46 15.42
N ARG A 346 11.69 -11.16 15.23
CA ARG A 346 12.42 -10.62 14.07
C ARG A 346 13.72 -11.35 13.74
N SER A 347 14.52 -11.69 14.75
CA SER A 347 15.82 -12.37 14.57
C SER A 347 15.71 -13.89 14.36
N ASP A 348 14.53 -14.46 14.59
CA ASP A 348 14.27 -15.90 14.62
C ASP A 348 13.41 -16.34 13.42
N MET A 349 12.73 -15.40 12.74
CA MET A 349 11.90 -15.63 11.54
C MET A 349 12.59 -16.40 10.42
N TYR A 350 13.92 -16.36 10.30
CA TYR A 350 14.69 -17.02 9.23
C TYR A 350 14.46 -18.53 9.13
N ILE A 351 14.00 -19.18 10.22
CA ILE A 351 13.67 -20.61 10.28
C ILE A 351 12.57 -20.97 9.27
N LEU A 352 11.64 -20.04 9.01
CA LEU A 352 10.57 -20.26 8.02
C LEU A 352 11.10 -20.41 6.59
N ASN A 353 12.38 -20.13 6.30
CA ASN A 353 12.94 -20.48 4.98
C ASN A 353 12.82 -21.98 4.70
N GLU A 354 12.81 -22.85 5.71
CA GLU A 354 12.65 -24.30 5.50
C GLU A 354 11.34 -24.63 4.76
N SER A 355 10.22 -24.02 5.16
CA SER A 355 8.91 -24.23 4.51
C SER A 355 8.65 -23.25 3.34
N LEU A 356 9.03 -21.98 3.49
CA LEU A 356 8.83 -20.96 2.45
C LEU A 356 9.64 -21.22 1.18
N THR A 357 10.79 -21.89 1.30
CA THR A 357 11.65 -22.22 0.14
C THR A 357 11.57 -23.68 -0.30
N ASP A 358 10.74 -24.51 0.36
CA ASP A 358 10.50 -25.88 -0.08
C ASP A 358 9.70 -25.85 -1.40
N PRO A 359 10.27 -26.33 -2.53
CA PRO A 359 9.57 -26.33 -3.80
C PRO A 359 8.37 -27.30 -3.84
N ALA A 360 8.26 -28.25 -2.90
CA ALA A 360 7.13 -29.19 -2.83
C ALA A 360 5.84 -28.54 -2.28
N ILE A 361 5.98 -27.46 -1.51
CA ILE A 361 4.85 -26.82 -0.80
C ILE A 361 4.46 -25.55 -1.54
N VAL A 362 3.18 -25.36 -1.85
CA VAL A 362 2.71 -24.11 -2.48
C VAL A 362 2.47 -23.03 -1.43
N LYS A 363 3.05 -21.85 -1.63
CA LYS A 363 2.77 -20.66 -0.83
C LYS A 363 1.79 -19.76 -1.56
N VAL A 364 0.60 -19.57 -1.01
CA VAL A 364 -0.43 -18.74 -1.63
C VAL A 364 -0.39 -17.34 -1.04
N PHE A 365 -0.25 -16.34 -1.91
CA PHE A 365 -0.30 -14.92 -1.55
C PHE A 365 -1.37 -14.19 -2.37
N HIS A 366 -1.64 -12.94 -2.00
CA HIS A 366 -2.44 -12.02 -2.80
C HIS A 366 -1.69 -10.70 -3.03
N GLY A 367 -1.15 -10.48 -4.23
CA GLY A 367 -0.45 -9.23 -4.55
C GLY A 367 0.90 -9.08 -3.83
N ALA A 368 1.73 -10.13 -3.89
CA ALA A 368 2.92 -10.31 -3.05
C ALA A 368 4.10 -9.36 -3.36
N ASP A 369 3.91 -8.37 -4.24
CA ASP A 369 4.97 -7.54 -4.80
C ASP A 369 5.82 -6.83 -3.72
N SER A 370 5.17 -6.29 -2.68
CA SER A 370 5.84 -5.65 -1.54
C SER A 370 6.27 -6.67 -0.49
N ASP A 371 5.49 -7.73 -0.28
CA ASP A 371 5.75 -8.74 0.73
C ASP A 371 7.08 -9.44 0.50
N ILE A 372 7.37 -9.81 -0.75
CA ILE A 372 8.66 -10.41 -1.11
C ILE A 372 9.84 -9.50 -0.73
N GLU A 373 9.73 -8.19 -0.92
CA GLU A 373 10.79 -7.26 -0.54
C GLU A 373 10.91 -7.12 0.97
N TRP A 374 9.77 -7.06 1.68
CA TRP A 374 9.74 -6.95 3.13
C TRP A 374 10.29 -8.20 3.82
N LEU A 375 9.93 -9.41 3.37
CA LEU A 375 10.46 -10.69 3.84
C LEU A 375 12.00 -10.72 3.78
N GLN A 376 12.56 -10.27 2.66
CA GLN A 376 14.01 -10.21 2.45
C GLN A 376 14.68 -9.17 3.35
N LYS A 377 14.16 -7.93 3.32
CA LYS A 377 14.69 -6.79 4.06
C LYS A 377 14.72 -7.05 5.56
N ASP A 378 13.62 -7.56 6.11
CA ASP A 378 13.42 -7.63 7.54
C ASP A 378 14.00 -8.90 8.15
N PHE A 379 13.76 -10.04 7.50
CA PHE A 379 13.99 -11.37 8.08
C PHE A 379 14.99 -12.24 7.30
N GLY A 380 15.36 -11.85 6.07
CA GLY A 380 16.13 -12.72 5.19
C GLY A 380 15.34 -13.95 4.73
N LEU A 381 14.02 -13.80 4.61
CA LEU A 381 13.11 -14.83 4.12
C LEU A 381 12.93 -14.72 2.61
N TYR A 382 12.79 -15.88 1.97
CA TYR A 382 12.58 -16.03 0.53
C TYR A 382 11.46 -17.03 0.27
N VAL A 383 10.83 -16.93 -0.90
CA VAL A 383 9.71 -17.80 -1.28
C VAL A 383 10.04 -18.53 -2.58
N VAL A 384 9.86 -19.85 -2.60
CA VAL A 384 9.95 -20.70 -3.80
C VAL A 384 8.64 -21.49 -3.93
N ASN A 385 8.10 -21.66 -5.14
CA ASN A 385 6.75 -22.21 -5.37
C ASN A 385 5.62 -21.35 -4.77
N MET A 386 5.53 -20.10 -5.22
CA MET A 386 4.44 -19.21 -4.87
C MET A 386 3.32 -19.25 -5.93
N PHE A 387 2.07 -19.16 -5.46
CA PHE A 387 0.91 -18.81 -6.28
C PHE A 387 0.33 -17.48 -5.82
N ASP A 388 0.34 -16.47 -6.69
CA ASP A 388 -0.26 -15.17 -6.41
C ASP A 388 -1.68 -15.08 -7.01
N THR A 389 -2.68 -14.96 -6.13
CA THR A 389 -4.10 -14.85 -6.52
C THR A 389 -4.42 -13.52 -7.22
N HIS A 390 -3.69 -12.44 -6.99
CA HIS A 390 -3.83 -11.19 -7.75
C HIS A 390 -3.38 -11.39 -9.21
N GLN A 391 -2.26 -12.10 -9.44
CA GLN A 391 -1.84 -12.47 -10.79
C GLN A 391 -2.84 -13.40 -11.47
N ALA A 392 -3.43 -14.32 -10.71
CA ALA A 392 -4.49 -15.19 -11.20
C ALA A 392 -5.75 -14.41 -11.61
N ALA A 393 -6.15 -13.40 -10.82
CA ALA A 393 -7.32 -12.56 -11.09
C ALA A 393 -7.15 -11.79 -12.41
N ARG A 394 -5.93 -11.28 -12.65
CA ARG A 394 -5.57 -10.61 -13.90
C ARG A 394 -5.66 -11.54 -15.10
N LEU A 395 -5.17 -12.78 -14.99
CA LEU A 395 -5.24 -13.75 -16.09
C LEU A 395 -6.66 -14.24 -16.37
N LEU A 396 -7.50 -14.33 -15.32
CA LEU A 396 -8.92 -14.62 -15.46
C LEU A 396 -9.73 -13.41 -15.97
N ASN A 397 -9.11 -12.25 -16.17
CA ASN A 397 -9.78 -11.01 -16.57
C ASN A 397 -11.01 -10.70 -15.68
N LEU A 398 -10.85 -10.84 -14.35
CA LEU A 398 -11.89 -10.47 -13.41
C LEU A 398 -12.10 -8.94 -13.42
N GLY A 399 -13.31 -8.48 -13.10
CA GLY A 399 -13.63 -7.05 -13.14
C GLY A 399 -12.85 -6.19 -12.14
N ARG A 400 -12.39 -6.81 -11.04
CA ARG A 400 -11.45 -6.23 -10.06
C ARG A 400 -10.47 -7.32 -9.63
N HIS A 401 -9.33 -6.92 -9.10
CA HIS A 401 -8.27 -7.87 -8.70
C HIS A 401 -7.94 -7.83 -7.21
N SER A 402 -8.59 -6.99 -6.41
CA SER A 402 -8.34 -6.87 -4.98
C SER A 402 -8.82 -8.09 -4.19
N LEU A 403 -8.22 -8.33 -3.03
CA LEU A 403 -8.62 -9.41 -2.13
C LEU A 403 -10.08 -9.26 -1.69
N ASP A 404 -10.53 -8.03 -1.42
CA ASP A 404 -11.94 -7.74 -1.11
C ASP A 404 -12.90 -8.25 -2.18
N HIS A 405 -12.50 -8.13 -3.45
CA HIS A 405 -13.32 -8.59 -4.55
C HIS A 405 -13.35 -10.12 -4.61
N LEU A 406 -12.21 -10.79 -4.40
CA LEU A 406 -12.13 -12.25 -4.42
C LEU A 406 -12.88 -12.88 -3.24
N LEU A 407 -12.78 -12.29 -2.04
CA LEU A 407 -13.55 -12.68 -0.87
C LEU A 407 -15.05 -12.58 -1.15
N LYS A 408 -15.51 -11.47 -1.74
CA LYS A 408 -16.92 -11.31 -2.06
C LYS A 408 -17.38 -12.27 -3.16
N LEU A 409 -16.57 -12.45 -4.21
CA LEU A 409 -16.91 -13.26 -5.37
C LEU A 409 -16.98 -14.75 -5.03
N TYR A 410 -15.95 -15.29 -4.35
CA TYR A 410 -15.83 -16.72 -4.12
C TYR A 410 -16.39 -17.17 -2.78
N CYS A 411 -16.33 -16.33 -1.75
CA CYS A 411 -16.72 -16.68 -0.38
C CYS A 411 -17.99 -15.98 0.10
N ASN A 412 -18.48 -14.96 -0.64
CA ASN A 412 -19.57 -14.08 -0.22
C ASN A 412 -19.31 -13.38 1.14
N VAL A 413 -18.04 -13.06 1.41
CA VAL A 413 -17.58 -12.35 2.62
C VAL A 413 -17.28 -10.89 2.27
N ASP A 414 -17.68 -9.96 3.12
CA ASP A 414 -17.37 -8.53 2.99
C ASP A 414 -16.15 -8.19 3.87
N SER A 415 -15.06 -7.74 3.27
CA SER A 415 -13.82 -7.37 3.98
C SER A 415 -14.01 -6.09 4.81
N ASN A 416 -13.54 -6.07 6.06
CA ASN A 416 -13.55 -4.86 6.87
C ASN A 416 -12.31 -3.99 6.63
N LYS A 417 -12.39 -2.95 5.79
CA LYS A 417 -11.23 -2.10 5.45
C LYS A 417 -10.72 -1.17 6.56
N GLN A 418 -11.27 -1.27 7.78
CA GLN A 418 -10.99 -0.33 8.87
C GLN A 418 -9.52 -0.30 9.33
N TYR A 419 -8.80 -1.41 9.20
CA TYR A 419 -7.45 -1.55 9.78
C TYR A 419 -6.31 -1.53 8.76
N GLN A 420 -6.60 -1.34 7.47
CA GLN A 420 -5.59 -1.33 6.40
C GLN A 420 -4.49 -0.27 6.62
N LEU A 421 -4.82 0.87 7.22
CA LEU A 421 -3.89 1.95 7.55
C LEU A 421 -3.62 2.08 9.06
N ALA A 422 -3.94 1.03 9.83
CA ALA A 422 -3.74 1.04 11.28
C ALA A 422 -2.26 1.00 11.66
N ASP A 423 -1.96 1.43 12.89
CA ASP A 423 -0.63 1.28 13.45
C ASP A 423 -0.45 -0.16 13.99
N TRP A 424 0.02 -1.06 13.13
CA TRP A 424 0.25 -2.47 13.46
C TRP A 424 1.33 -2.75 14.52
N ARG A 425 1.97 -1.70 15.06
CA ARG A 425 2.90 -1.80 16.19
C ARG A 425 2.21 -1.85 17.55
N ILE A 426 0.89 -1.61 17.60
CA ILE A 426 0.12 -1.65 18.85
C ILE A 426 0.23 -3.03 19.50
N ARG A 427 0.52 -3.06 20.81
CA ARG A 427 0.55 -4.28 21.64
C ARG A 427 -0.08 -4.03 23.02
N PRO A 428 -0.88 -4.98 23.58
CA PRO A 428 -1.37 -6.18 22.90
C PRO A 428 -2.28 -5.83 21.70
N LEU A 429 -2.36 -6.71 20.71
CA LEU A 429 -3.21 -6.49 19.54
C LEU A 429 -4.69 -6.56 19.97
N PRO A 430 -5.52 -5.57 19.62
CA PRO A 430 -6.97 -5.65 19.80
C PRO A 430 -7.57 -6.83 19.03
N GLU A 431 -8.64 -7.42 19.56
CA GLU A 431 -9.34 -8.55 18.94
C GLU A 431 -9.81 -8.22 17.51
N GLU A 432 -10.23 -6.99 17.27
CA GLU A 432 -10.68 -6.54 15.96
C GLU A 432 -9.55 -6.50 14.93
N MET A 433 -8.31 -6.19 15.36
CA MET A 433 -7.12 -6.25 14.51
C MET A 433 -6.68 -7.70 14.27
N LEU A 434 -6.81 -8.58 15.27
CA LEU A 434 -6.54 -10.01 15.11
C LEU A 434 -7.52 -10.65 14.12
N SER A 435 -8.82 -10.33 14.23
CA SER A 435 -9.84 -10.81 13.29
C SER A 435 -9.57 -10.31 11.88
N TYR A 436 -9.23 -9.03 11.71
CA TYR A 436 -8.86 -8.47 10.40
C TYR A 436 -7.67 -9.22 9.80
N ALA A 437 -6.56 -9.31 10.56
CA ALA A 437 -5.34 -9.95 10.08
C ALA A 437 -5.58 -11.42 9.68
N ARG A 438 -6.39 -12.13 10.46
CA ARG A 438 -6.79 -13.51 10.18
C ARG A 438 -7.56 -13.64 8.86
N ASP A 439 -8.49 -12.73 8.58
CA ASP A 439 -9.35 -12.78 7.39
C ASP A 439 -8.56 -12.72 6.08
N ASP A 440 -7.41 -12.04 6.06
CA ASP A 440 -6.57 -11.88 4.87
C ASP A 440 -5.99 -13.20 4.34
N THR A 441 -5.81 -14.20 5.21
CA THR A 441 -5.26 -15.52 4.83
C THR A 441 -6.25 -16.68 4.95
N HIS A 442 -7.22 -16.60 5.86
CA HIS A 442 -8.15 -17.69 6.20
C HIS A 442 -8.88 -18.27 4.98
N TYR A 443 -9.35 -17.41 4.07
CA TYR A 443 -10.11 -17.82 2.88
C TYR A 443 -9.23 -18.10 1.66
N LEU A 444 -7.95 -17.74 1.72
CA LEU A 444 -7.10 -17.59 0.54
C LEU A 444 -6.81 -18.92 -0.16
N LEU A 445 -6.71 -20.02 0.60
CA LEU A 445 -6.52 -21.37 0.05
C LEU A 445 -7.76 -21.87 -0.72
N TYR A 446 -8.96 -21.52 -0.28
CA TYR A 446 -10.18 -21.84 -1.03
C TYR A 446 -10.29 -21.00 -2.30
N ILE A 447 -9.92 -19.71 -2.23
CA ILE A 447 -9.84 -18.83 -3.41
C ILE A 447 -8.83 -19.42 -4.41
N TYR A 448 -7.65 -19.85 -3.95
CA TYR A 448 -6.65 -20.55 -4.76
C TYR A 448 -7.26 -21.73 -5.52
N ASP A 449 -7.99 -22.62 -4.85
CA ASP A 449 -8.61 -23.76 -5.52
C ASP A 449 -9.67 -23.33 -6.55
N LYS A 450 -10.49 -22.33 -6.22
CA LYS A 450 -11.54 -21.82 -7.11
C LYS A 450 -10.98 -21.19 -8.36
N MET A 451 -9.95 -20.35 -8.22
CA MET A 451 -9.28 -19.74 -9.36
C MET A 451 -8.59 -20.78 -10.22
N ARG A 452 -7.96 -21.79 -9.61
CA ARG A 452 -7.40 -22.92 -10.36
C ARG A 452 -8.46 -23.69 -11.14
N LEU A 453 -9.61 -23.95 -10.53
CA LEU A 453 -10.72 -24.64 -11.17
C LEU A 453 -11.23 -23.84 -12.37
N GLU A 454 -11.42 -22.53 -12.19
CA GLU A 454 -11.91 -21.64 -13.24
C GLU A 454 -10.93 -21.54 -14.42
N MET A 455 -9.63 -21.47 -14.14
CA MET A 455 -8.59 -21.53 -15.19
C MET A 455 -8.58 -22.86 -15.92
N TRP A 456 -8.79 -23.98 -15.20
CA TRP A 456 -8.88 -25.30 -15.80
C TRP A 456 -10.08 -25.43 -16.75
N GLU A 457 -11.23 -24.91 -16.33
CA GLU A 457 -12.48 -24.91 -17.11
C GLU A 457 -12.36 -24.02 -18.35
N ARG A 458 -11.85 -22.79 -18.20
CA ARG A 458 -11.61 -21.87 -19.34
C ARG A 458 -10.51 -22.36 -20.28
N GLY A 459 -9.55 -23.13 -19.75
CA GLY A 459 -8.44 -23.72 -20.49
C GLY A 459 -8.79 -25.02 -21.22
N ASN A 460 -10.07 -25.47 -21.20
CA ASN A 460 -10.51 -26.73 -21.80
C ASN A 460 -9.67 -27.95 -21.34
N GLY A 461 -9.27 -27.97 -20.06
CA GLY A 461 -8.45 -29.03 -19.50
C GLY A 461 -6.94 -28.92 -19.78
N GLN A 462 -6.48 -27.81 -20.35
CA GLN A 462 -5.05 -27.52 -20.52
C GLN A 462 -4.56 -26.54 -19.43
N PRO A 463 -3.48 -26.87 -18.69
CA PRO A 463 -3.01 -26.04 -17.57
C PRO A 463 -2.17 -24.82 -17.99
N VAL A 464 -2.33 -24.31 -19.22
CA VAL A 464 -1.48 -23.23 -19.75
C VAL A 464 -1.62 -21.95 -18.92
N GLN A 465 -2.85 -21.52 -18.61
CA GLN A 465 -3.06 -20.33 -17.78
C GLN A 465 -2.51 -20.51 -16.37
N LEU A 466 -2.65 -21.72 -15.79
CA LEU A 466 -2.07 -22.07 -14.50
C LEU A 466 -0.55 -21.89 -14.56
N GLN A 467 0.14 -22.50 -15.51
CA GLN A 467 1.59 -22.35 -15.65
C GLN A 467 2.05 -20.88 -15.75
N VAL A 468 1.28 -20.03 -16.43
CA VAL A 468 1.56 -18.59 -16.51
C VAL A 468 1.41 -17.89 -15.16
N VAL A 469 0.45 -18.29 -14.30
CA VAL A 469 0.38 -17.74 -12.92
C VAL A 469 1.64 -18.07 -12.14
N TRP A 470 2.08 -19.32 -12.14
CA TRP A 470 3.30 -19.71 -11.43
C TRP A 470 4.54 -19.04 -12.00
N GLN A 471 4.60 -18.83 -13.33
CA GLN A 471 5.66 -18.08 -13.95
C GLN A 471 5.69 -16.63 -13.45
N ARG A 472 4.56 -15.92 -13.48
CA ARG A 472 4.47 -14.53 -12.99
C ARG A 472 4.73 -14.43 -11.49
N SER A 473 4.25 -15.40 -10.73
CA SER A 473 4.48 -15.50 -9.28
C SER A 473 5.98 -15.69 -9.00
N ARG A 474 6.65 -16.61 -9.71
CA ARG A 474 8.11 -16.77 -9.61
C ARG A 474 8.86 -15.49 -9.95
N ASP A 475 8.43 -14.75 -10.97
CA ASP A 475 9.07 -13.49 -11.35
C ASP A 475 8.91 -12.41 -10.24
N ILE A 476 7.80 -12.44 -9.48
CA ILE A 476 7.65 -11.64 -8.25
C ILE A 476 8.62 -12.13 -7.16
N CYS A 477 8.73 -13.44 -6.92
CA CYS A 477 9.69 -14.00 -5.96
C CYS A 477 11.15 -13.70 -6.31
N LEU A 478 11.46 -13.40 -7.58
CA LEU A 478 12.79 -13.01 -8.05
C LEU A 478 13.14 -11.55 -7.78
N LYS A 479 12.18 -10.72 -7.37
CA LYS A 479 12.45 -9.34 -6.96
C LYS A 479 13.45 -9.32 -5.82
N LYS A 480 14.29 -8.29 -5.81
CA LYS A 480 15.28 -8.06 -4.77
C LYS A 480 14.96 -6.75 -4.10
N PHE A 481 14.95 -6.75 -2.77
CA PHE A 481 14.90 -5.48 -2.06
C PHE A 481 16.16 -4.65 -2.37
N ILE A 482 15.95 -3.41 -2.79
CA ILE A 482 17.02 -2.43 -3.04
C ILE A 482 16.80 -1.25 -2.11
N LYS A 483 17.78 -0.97 -1.24
CA LYS A 483 17.73 0.18 -0.33
C LYS A 483 17.68 1.48 -1.14
N PRO A 484 16.82 2.45 -0.80
CA PRO A 484 16.85 3.79 -1.39
C PRO A 484 18.20 4.47 -1.17
N ILE A 485 18.88 4.84 -2.26
CA ILE A 485 20.19 5.49 -2.22
C ILE A 485 20.03 7.00 -2.34
N PHE A 486 20.58 7.72 -1.37
CA PHE A 486 20.70 9.17 -1.41
C PHE A 486 21.86 9.59 -2.31
N THR A 487 21.62 10.54 -3.19
CA THR A 487 22.63 11.19 -4.03
C THR A 487 22.47 12.71 -3.93
N ASP A 488 23.51 13.45 -4.35
CA ASP A 488 23.46 14.91 -4.40
C ASP A 488 22.38 15.43 -5.34
N GLU A 489 21.84 14.59 -6.22
CA GLU A 489 20.76 14.92 -7.15
C GLU A 489 19.38 14.44 -6.69
N SER A 490 19.28 13.66 -5.60
CA SER A 490 18.00 13.12 -5.12
C SER A 490 16.95 14.20 -4.83
N TYR A 491 17.38 15.39 -4.41
CA TYR A 491 16.47 16.51 -4.18
C TYR A 491 15.79 16.98 -5.47
N LEU A 492 16.42 16.77 -6.64
CA LEU A 492 15.88 17.21 -7.93
C LEU A 492 14.58 16.50 -8.28
N GLU A 493 14.39 15.26 -7.84
CA GLU A 493 13.14 14.54 -8.07
C GLU A 493 11.96 15.26 -7.39
N LEU A 494 12.12 15.60 -6.11
CA LEU A 494 11.11 16.35 -5.36
C LEU A 494 10.96 17.78 -5.89
N TYR A 495 12.05 18.44 -6.25
CA TYR A 495 12.05 19.78 -6.82
C TYR A 495 11.28 19.82 -8.15
N ARG A 496 11.55 18.89 -9.07
CA ARG A 496 10.85 18.74 -10.36
C ARG A 496 9.36 18.48 -10.16
N LYS A 497 8.99 17.64 -9.18
CA LYS A 497 7.59 17.36 -8.81
C LYS A 497 6.84 18.60 -8.32
N GLN A 498 7.49 19.49 -7.58
CA GLN A 498 6.84 20.69 -7.04
C GLN A 498 6.61 21.81 -8.06
N LYS A 499 7.32 21.81 -9.21
CA LYS A 499 7.24 22.85 -10.27
C LYS A 499 7.32 24.30 -9.75
N LYS A 500 7.99 24.52 -8.62
CA LYS A 500 8.25 25.85 -8.05
C LYS A 500 9.60 26.36 -8.54
N HIS A 501 9.67 27.62 -8.95
CA HIS A 501 10.93 28.25 -9.27
C HIS A 501 11.59 28.76 -7.98
N LEU A 502 12.58 28.01 -7.51
CA LEU A 502 13.44 28.46 -6.41
C LEU A 502 14.61 29.24 -7.00
N ASN A 503 14.90 30.43 -6.45
CA ASN A 503 16.13 31.13 -6.77
C ASN A 503 17.35 30.36 -6.24
N THR A 504 18.57 30.75 -6.61
CA THR A 504 19.80 30.04 -6.22
C THR A 504 19.93 29.83 -4.71
N GLN A 505 19.58 30.84 -3.90
CA GLN A 505 19.65 30.73 -2.44
C GLN A 505 18.61 29.75 -1.89
N GLN A 506 17.38 29.82 -2.39
CA GLN A 506 16.30 28.92 -2.00
C GLN A 506 16.56 27.48 -2.44
N LEU A 507 17.15 27.27 -3.62
CA LEU A 507 17.52 25.95 -4.11
C LEU A 507 18.64 25.34 -3.26
N THR A 508 19.63 26.15 -2.89
CA THR A 508 20.70 25.74 -1.97
C THR A 508 20.13 25.38 -0.60
N ALA A 509 19.24 26.21 -0.05
CA ALA A 509 18.56 25.92 1.21
C ALA A 509 17.74 24.62 1.13
N PHE A 510 17.03 24.40 0.02
CA PHE A 510 16.26 23.18 -0.22
C PHE A 510 17.16 21.93 -0.30
N GLN A 511 18.28 22.00 -1.02
CA GLN A 511 19.27 20.92 -1.08
C GLN A 511 19.82 20.57 0.31
N LEU A 512 20.21 21.58 1.10
CA LEU A 512 20.71 21.39 2.46
C LEU A 512 19.65 20.80 3.39
N LEU A 513 18.40 21.28 3.32
CA LEU A 513 17.28 20.73 4.09
C LEU A 513 16.94 19.31 3.68
N PHE A 514 16.97 19.00 2.39
CA PHE A 514 16.72 17.66 1.87
C PHE A 514 17.79 16.67 2.37
N ALA A 515 19.06 17.05 2.33
CA ALA A 515 20.17 16.27 2.85
C ALA A 515 20.11 16.10 4.39
N TRP A 516 19.80 17.18 5.12
CA TRP A 516 19.62 17.12 6.57
C TRP A 516 18.46 16.19 6.96
N ARG A 517 17.35 16.26 6.22
CA ARG A 517 16.17 15.41 6.43
C ARG A 517 16.52 13.94 6.22
N ASP A 518 17.22 13.60 5.13
CA ASP A 518 17.64 12.21 4.87
C ASP A 518 18.60 11.68 5.94
N LYS A 519 19.64 12.46 6.28
CA LYS A 519 20.58 12.10 7.33
C LYS A 519 19.89 11.88 8.67
N THR A 520 18.92 12.73 9.02
CA THR A 520 18.18 12.63 10.28
C THR A 520 17.22 11.44 10.26
N ALA A 521 16.46 11.26 9.18
CA ALA A 521 15.53 10.14 9.01
C ALA A 521 16.24 8.79 9.12
N ARG A 522 17.41 8.63 8.48
CA ARG A 522 18.24 7.42 8.59
C ARG A 522 18.76 7.19 9.99
N ARG A 523 19.32 8.23 10.62
CA ARG A 523 19.94 8.14 11.97
C ARG A 523 18.90 7.83 13.05
N GLU A 524 17.76 8.51 12.99
CA GLU A 524 16.69 8.33 13.96
C GLU A 524 15.77 7.16 13.59
N ASP A 525 15.95 6.53 12.42
CA ASP A 525 15.04 5.51 11.87
C ASP A 525 13.57 5.97 11.87
N GLU A 526 13.31 7.08 11.20
CA GLU A 526 12.00 7.68 11.04
C GLU A 526 11.72 7.90 9.54
N SER A 527 10.45 7.98 9.15
CA SER A 527 10.10 8.32 7.77
C SER A 527 10.43 9.78 7.47
N TYR A 528 10.39 10.17 6.19
CA TYR A 528 10.60 11.58 5.81
C TYR A 528 9.42 12.52 6.16
N GLY A 529 8.25 11.95 6.47
CA GLY A 529 6.96 12.64 6.57
C GLY A 529 6.71 13.38 7.87
#